data_AF-A0A1V3RK16-F1
#
_entry.id   AF-A0A1V3RK16-F1
#
_cell.length_a   1.000
_cell.length_b   1.000
_cell.length_c   1.000
_cell.angle_alpha   90.00
_cell.angle_beta   90.00
_cell.angle_gamma   90.00
#
_symmetry.space_group_name_H-M   'P 1'
#
loop_
_entity.id
_entity.type
_entity.pdbx_description
1 polymer ?
#
loop_
_entity_poly.entity_id
_entity_poly.type
_entity_poly.pdbx_seq_one_letter_code
_entity_poly.pdbx_strand_id
1 'polypeptide(L)'
;MHAPGTFVSDQFYSKKIKELNVRRIRLASPEESIRNCAEMMALEQVSCLFIGETVEKIAGYITDLTLRDKVLAKGFPAESPVSQILETDLVFISPEASLVEALLLMFQTKARYLLVKNREGFLGWISRTKVLTEQSQGPFMFIQSVKEARHITELEEKWARMPEIIHLLISRGMKAALVNQIITTVADTITQRVIERVIKEIGPAPAKFVFIVLGSEGRGELTLKTDQDNAIIYEDKANEHREEVRAYFLDFATRVSTSLDKIGIVFCEGELMAMNPKWTHSLSHWKRNYDSWISDASQETAMNYTTFFDCRAIYGEFSLLEELKIYMGELLEKASERFYTNLGHNALQYVAPLTFFRKIKTEEIDGEKQLNLKQTMRPIVDLARVYALKYRIFETNTTHRISLLHEKGVFTAKEAQELIHAFDYLMGLRLENQSLSILDKHRKPKNYLKVKDLTKVQQVTLIEIFKVIEEFQARIKISFTRSL
;
A
#
# COMPACT_ATOMS: atom_id res chain seq x y z
N MET A 1 -3.83 -12.15 -37.02
CA MET A 1 -2.77 -11.30 -36.45
C MET A 1 -3.36 -9.94 -36.17
N HIS A 2 -3.90 -9.73 -34.96
CA HIS A 2 -4.20 -8.39 -34.46
C HIS A 2 -3.08 -8.01 -33.50
N ALA A 3 -2.42 -6.88 -33.74
CA ALA A 3 -1.37 -6.38 -32.87
C ALA A 3 -1.97 -6.10 -31.47
N PRO A 4 -1.41 -6.63 -30.36
CA PRO A 4 -1.98 -6.44 -29.02
C PRO A 4 -1.80 -5.04 -28.41
N GLY A 5 -1.43 -4.03 -29.20
CA GLY A 5 -0.98 -2.73 -28.71
C GLY A 5 -1.98 -1.57 -28.82
N THR A 6 -3.10 -1.73 -29.54
CA THR A 6 -3.95 -0.60 -29.96
C THR A 6 -5.17 -0.32 -29.08
N PHE A 7 -5.61 -1.26 -28.24
CA PHE A 7 -6.86 -1.07 -27.47
C PHE A 7 -6.74 -0.01 -26.37
N VAL A 8 -5.56 0.15 -25.79
CA VAL A 8 -5.40 1.09 -24.68
C VAL A 8 -5.24 2.51 -25.23
N SER A 9 -4.49 2.73 -26.33
CA SER A 9 -4.21 4.07 -26.89
C SER A 9 -5.47 4.87 -27.25
N ASP A 10 -6.53 4.21 -27.73
CA ASP A 10 -7.74 4.89 -28.20
C ASP A 10 -8.66 5.37 -27.06
N GLN A 11 -8.61 4.73 -25.88
CA GLN A 11 -9.30 5.25 -24.68
C GLN A 11 -8.66 6.53 -24.12
N PHE A 12 -7.35 6.74 -24.34
CA PHE A 12 -6.64 7.94 -23.83
C PHE A 12 -7.09 9.24 -24.47
N TYR A 13 -7.59 9.20 -25.70
CA TYR A 13 -8.03 10.39 -26.44
C TYR A 13 -9.56 10.59 -26.38
N SER A 14 -10.31 9.59 -25.93
CA SER A 14 -11.79 9.58 -26.01
C SER A 14 -12.51 9.74 -24.68
N LYS A 15 -11.84 9.55 -23.53
CA LYS A 15 -12.46 9.71 -22.20
C LYS A 15 -12.98 11.14 -22.02
N LYS A 16 -14.26 11.27 -21.70
CA LYS A 16 -14.93 12.56 -21.50
C LYS A 16 -14.86 13.03 -20.04
N ILE A 17 -14.99 14.33 -19.83
CA ILE A 17 -15.00 14.96 -18.50
C ILE A 17 -16.12 14.38 -17.60
N LYS A 18 -17.29 14.04 -18.14
CA LYS A 18 -18.39 13.43 -17.39
C LYS A 18 -18.09 12.04 -16.83
N GLU A 19 -17.12 11.34 -17.43
CA GLU A 19 -16.66 10.03 -16.97
C GLU A 19 -15.65 10.15 -15.83
N LEU A 20 -15.37 11.37 -15.37
CA LEU A 20 -14.53 11.66 -14.23
C LEU A 20 -15.40 12.05 -13.04
N ASN A 21 -14.96 11.64 -11.86
CA ASN A 21 -15.47 12.17 -10.62
C ASN A 21 -15.04 13.65 -10.47
N VAL A 22 -15.88 14.56 -10.98
CA VAL A 22 -15.69 16.00 -10.86
C VAL A 22 -15.81 16.43 -9.41
N ARG A 23 -14.96 17.38 -8.99
CA ARG A 23 -14.98 17.86 -7.60
C ARG A 23 -16.20 18.75 -7.41
N ARG A 24 -16.94 18.55 -6.31
CA ARG A 24 -18.05 19.43 -5.93
C ARG A 24 -17.54 20.85 -5.75
N ILE A 25 -18.35 21.82 -6.19
CA ILE A 25 -18.05 23.23 -5.99
C ILE A 25 -18.29 23.56 -4.51
N ARG A 26 -17.28 24.19 -3.92
CA ARG A 26 -17.32 24.71 -2.56
C ARG A 26 -17.26 26.21 -2.65
N LEU A 27 -18.25 26.84 -2.03
CA LEU A 27 -18.55 28.24 -2.16
C LEU A 27 -18.38 28.92 -0.80
N ALA A 28 -17.67 30.04 -0.77
CA ALA A 28 -17.67 30.97 0.35
C ALA A 28 -18.25 32.32 -0.09
N SER A 29 -18.78 33.07 0.88
CA SER A 29 -19.33 34.40 0.65
C SER A 29 -18.21 35.38 0.23
N PRO A 30 -18.48 36.34 -0.67
CA PRO A 30 -17.51 37.41 -0.99
C PRO A 30 -17.07 38.23 0.23
N GLU A 31 -17.92 38.32 1.26
CA GLU A 31 -17.64 39.04 2.50
C GLU A 31 -16.94 38.18 3.57
N GLU A 32 -16.75 36.88 3.31
CA GLU A 32 -16.02 35.99 4.21
C GLU A 32 -14.57 36.45 4.34
N SER A 33 -13.98 36.30 5.54
CA SER A 33 -12.58 36.70 5.73
C SER A 33 -11.64 35.79 4.94
N ILE A 34 -10.51 36.34 4.50
CA ILE A 34 -9.45 35.57 3.85
C ILE A 34 -8.97 34.43 4.76
N ARG A 35 -8.87 34.67 6.08
CA ARG A 35 -8.53 33.65 7.09
C ARG A 35 -9.52 32.50 7.08
N ASN A 36 -10.82 32.77 7.18
CA ASN A 36 -11.84 31.74 7.23
C ASN A 36 -11.85 30.94 5.92
N CYS A 37 -11.68 31.59 4.78
CA CYS A 37 -11.53 30.92 3.50
C CYS A 37 -10.30 29.98 3.47
N ALA A 38 -9.16 30.42 4.00
CA ALA A 38 -7.96 29.58 4.09
C ALA A 38 -8.15 28.40 5.06
N GLU A 39 -8.85 28.59 6.18
CA GLU A 39 -9.23 27.52 7.11
C GLU A 39 -10.15 26.50 6.46
N MET A 40 -11.16 26.95 5.69
CA MET A 40 -12.01 26.08 4.89
C MET A 40 -11.18 25.27 3.89
N MET A 41 -10.25 25.93 3.18
CA MET A 41 -9.35 25.26 2.22
C MET A 41 -8.50 24.18 2.89
N ALA A 42 -7.95 24.46 4.07
CA ALA A 42 -7.14 23.53 4.85
C ALA A 42 -7.98 22.34 5.36
N LEU A 43 -9.14 22.62 5.96
CA LEU A 43 -10.06 21.60 6.49
C LEU A 43 -10.53 20.64 5.39
N GLU A 44 -10.88 21.19 4.23
CA GLU A 44 -11.36 20.40 3.08
C GLU A 44 -10.22 19.86 2.20
N GLN A 45 -8.96 20.21 2.49
CA GLN A 45 -7.78 19.85 1.71
C GLN A 45 -7.95 20.17 0.21
N VAL A 46 -8.41 21.39 -0.10
CA VAL A 46 -8.57 21.93 -1.46
C VAL A 46 -7.54 23.01 -1.74
N SER A 47 -6.99 23.03 -2.95
CA SER A 47 -6.09 24.10 -3.42
C SER A 47 -6.81 25.21 -4.18
N CYS A 48 -8.14 25.14 -4.25
CA CYS A 48 -9.01 26.10 -4.91
C CYS A 48 -10.35 26.17 -4.17
N LEU A 49 -10.81 27.39 -3.87
CA LEU A 49 -12.10 27.69 -3.29
C LEU A 49 -12.82 28.70 -4.17
N PHE A 50 -14.08 28.43 -4.53
CA PHE A 50 -14.88 29.35 -5.34
C PHE A 50 -15.60 30.34 -4.42
N ILE A 51 -15.76 31.57 -4.89
CA ILE A 51 -16.37 32.65 -4.14
C ILE A 51 -17.57 33.18 -4.92
N GLY A 52 -18.70 33.34 -4.26
CA GLY A 52 -19.94 33.81 -4.89
C GLY A 52 -21.14 33.75 -3.96
N GLU A 53 -22.28 34.29 -4.41
CA GLU A 53 -23.54 34.26 -3.66
C GLU A 53 -24.18 32.87 -3.70
N THR A 54 -24.17 32.24 -4.88
CA THR A 54 -24.71 30.91 -5.13
C THR A 54 -23.83 30.15 -6.11
N VAL A 55 -24.05 28.84 -6.26
CA VAL A 55 -23.30 28.01 -7.21
C VAL A 55 -23.49 28.51 -8.65
N GLU A 56 -24.64 29.10 -8.97
CA GLU A 56 -24.94 29.70 -10.28
C GLU A 56 -24.26 31.07 -10.48
N LYS A 57 -23.93 31.76 -9.39
CA LYS A 57 -23.35 33.12 -9.37
C LYS A 57 -21.97 33.13 -8.71
N ILE A 58 -21.03 32.42 -9.32
CA ILE A 58 -19.62 32.44 -8.91
C ILE A 58 -18.98 33.74 -9.40
N ALA A 59 -18.48 34.55 -8.47
CA ALA A 59 -17.79 35.81 -8.75
C ALA A 59 -16.30 35.58 -9.09
N GLY A 60 -15.70 34.54 -8.53
CA GLY A 60 -14.30 34.21 -8.77
C GLY A 60 -13.85 33.02 -7.94
N TYR A 61 -12.54 32.88 -7.77
CA TYR A 61 -11.94 31.85 -6.94
C TYR A 61 -10.64 32.34 -6.30
N ILE A 62 -10.20 31.62 -5.27
CA ILE A 62 -8.89 31.78 -4.66
C ILE A 62 -8.14 30.45 -4.69
N THR A 63 -6.82 30.52 -4.67
CA THR A 63 -5.92 29.36 -4.65
C THR A 63 -4.80 29.57 -3.63
N ASP A 64 -4.01 28.52 -3.36
CA ASP A 64 -2.80 28.63 -2.54
C ASP A 64 -1.84 29.72 -3.07
N LEU A 65 -1.80 29.91 -4.41
CA LEU A 65 -1.01 30.98 -5.02
C LEU A 65 -1.59 32.36 -4.74
N THR A 66 -2.92 32.49 -4.79
CA THR A 66 -3.61 33.75 -4.46
C THR A 66 -3.31 34.16 -3.02
N LEU A 67 -3.41 33.22 -2.07
CA LEU A 67 -3.08 33.45 -0.67
C LEU A 67 -1.59 33.81 -0.49
N ARG A 68 -0.69 33.06 -1.12
CA ARG A 68 0.75 33.35 -1.04
C ARG A 68 1.12 34.71 -1.62
N ASP A 69 0.66 35.01 -2.84
CA ASP A 69 1.13 36.14 -3.64
C ASP A 69 0.41 37.45 -3.31
N LYS A 70 -0.89 37.38 -3.00
CA LYS A 70 -1.69 38.58 -2.68
C LYS A 70 -1.78 38.84 -1.18
N VAL A 71 -1.68 37.81 -0.33
CA VAL A 71 -1.84 37.95 1.12
C VAL A 71 -0.50 37.96 1.83
N LEU A 72 0.22 36.83 1.82
CA LEU A 72 1.46 36.69 2.58
C LEU A 72 2.58 37.59 2.06
N ALA A 73 2.83 37.57 0.75
CA ALA A 73 3.93 38.32 0.14
C ALA A 73 3.74 39.85 0.21
N LYS A 74 2.48 40.31 0.25
CA LYS A 74 2.14 41.74 0.28
C LYS A 74 1.72 42.24 1.66
N GLY A 75 1.68 41.36 2.67
CA GLY A 75 1.21 41.70 4.01
C GLY A 75 -0.25 42.14 4.04
N PHE A 76 -1.09 41.60 3.16
CA PHE A 76 -2.51 41.95 3.13
C PHE A 76 -3.21 41.40 4.38
N PRO A 77 -4.09 42.17 5.05
CA PRO A 77 -4.73 41.70 6.28
C PRO A 77 -5.61 40.47 6.03
N ALA A 78 -5.42 39.42 6.83
CA ALA A 78 -6.17 38.17 6.70
C ALA A 78 -7.65 38.28 7.12
N GLU A 79 -8.00 39.32 7.88
CA GLU A 79 -9.38 39.61 8.28
C GLU A 79 -10.18 40.36 7.20
N SER A 80 -9.50 40.85 6.15
CA SER A 80 -10.19 41.54 5.06
C SER A 80 -11.11 40.59 4.29
N PRO A 81 -12.18 41.11 3.66
CA PRO A 81 -13.04 40.34 2.77
C PRO A 81 -12.26 39.67 1.63
N VAL A 82 -12.57 38.40 1.37
CA VAL A 82 -11.95 37.61 0.30
C VAL A 82 -12.22 38.18 -1.09
N SER A 83 -13.32 38.93 -1.26
CA SER A 83 -13.66 39.66 -2.49
C SER A 83 -12.53 40.55 -3.03
N GLN A 84 -11.61 41.01 -2.17
CA GLN A 84 -10.52 41.90 -2.56
C GLN A 84 -9.33 41.20 -3.23
N ILE A 85 -9.25 39.87 -3.15
CA ILE A 85 -8.11 39.10 -3.66
C ILE A 85 -8.47 38.09 -4.77
N LEU A 86 -9.73 38.07 -5.21
CA LEU A 86 -10.26 37.08 -6.16
C LEU A 86 -9.45 37.01 -7.46
N GLU A 87 -9.41 35.82 -8.02
CA GLU A 87 -9.19 35.60 -9.45
C GLU A 87 -10.56 35.52 -10.14
N THR A 88 -10.78 36.37 -11.15
CA THR A 88 -12.07 36.47 -11.87
C THR A 88 -12.09 35.72 -13.20
N ASP A 89 -10.94 35.24 -13.66
CA ASP A 89 -10.80 34.55 -14.94
C ASP A 89 -11.28 33.09 -14.83
N LEU A 90 -12.61 32.93 -14.79
CA LEU A 90 -13.29 31.65 -14.76
C LEU A 90 -13.28 31.02 -16.15
N VAL A 91 -12.72 29.82 -16.26
CA VAL A 91 -12.71 29.05 -17.51
C VAL A 91 -13.64 27.85 -17.38
N PHE A 92 -14.52 27.69 -18.36
CA PHE A 92 -15.58 26.67 -18.35
C PHE A 92 -15.30 25.57 -19.36
N ILE A 93 -15.72 24.35 -19.05
CA ILE A 93 -15.66 23.22 -19.98
C ILE A 93 -16.94 22.39 -19.94
N SER A 94 -17.32 21.88 -21.11
CA SER A 94 -18.46 20.97 -21.25
C SER A 94 -18.13 19.61 -20.61
N PRO A 95 -19.09 18.95 -19.93
CA PRO A 95 -18.92 17.58 -19.47
C PRO A 95 -18.73 16.57 -20.62
N GLU A 96 -19.12 16.94 -21.84
CA GLU A 96 -18.93 16.10 -23.03
C GLU A 96 -17.55 16.25 -23.70
N ALA A 97 -16.75 17.24 -23.27
CA ALA A 97 -15.41 17.44 -23.79
C ALA A 97 -14.48 16.30 -23.36
N SER A 98 -13.52 15.97 -24.22
CA SER A 98 -12.44 15.03 -23.97
C SER A 98 -11.39 15.59 -22.99
N LEU A 99 -10.62 14.69 -22.38
CA LEU A 99 -9.44 15.08 -21.57
C LEU A 99 -8.45 15.95 -22.37
N VAL A 100 -8.29 15.68 -23.66
CA VAL A 100 -7.34 16.41 -24.52
C VAL A 100 -7.83 17.83 -24.77
N GLU A 101 -9.12 18.02 -25.05
CA GLU A 101 -9.71 19.36 -25.17
C GLU A 101 -9.55 20.14 -23.86
N ALA A 102 -9.71 19.48 -22.71
CA ALA A 102 -9.46 20.10 -21.40
C ALA A 102 -8.02 20.57 -21.22
N LEU A 103 -7.04 19.74 -21.58
CA LEU A 103 -5.62 20.13 -21.53
C LEU A 103 -5.32 21.28 -22.48
N LEU A 104 -5.79 21.21 -23.72
CA LEU A 104 -5.61 22.27 -24.71
C LEU A 104 -6.19 23.60 -24.21
N LEU A 105 -7.40 23.57 -23.64
CA LEU A 105 -8.03 24.74 -23.05
C LEU A 105 -7.20 25.31 -21.88
N MET A 106 -6.70 24.46 -20.98
CA MET A 106 -5.83 24.88 -19.88
C MET A 106 -4.51 25.49 -20.38
N PHE A 107 -3.92 24.95 -21.44
CA PHE A 107 -2.71 25.51 -22.06
C PHE A 107 -2.96 26.87 -22.70
N GLN A 108 -4.08 27.02 -23.43
CA GLN A 108 -4.46 28.27 -24.11
C GLN A 108 -4.81 29.39 -23.13
N THR A 109 -5.46 29.05 -22.01
CA THR A 109 -5.96 30.03 -21.03
C THR A 109 -5.05 30.21 -19.81
N LYS A 110 -3.97 29.43 -19.70
CA LYS A 110 -3.14 29.28 -18.48
C LYS A 110 -3.93 28.85 -17.23
N ALA A 111 -5.20 28.51 -17.38
CA ALA A 111 -6.05 28.10 -16.26
C ALA A 111 -5.59 26.76 -15.70
N ARG A 112 -5.52 26.69 -14.36
CA ARG A 112 -5.19 25.46 -13.64
C ARG A 112 -6.42 24.66 -13.24
N TYR A 113 -7.59 25.29 -13.30
CA TYR A 113 -8.87 24.77 -12.85
C TYR A 113 -9.90 25.10 -13.93
N LEU A 114 -10.74 24.13 -14.29
CA LEU A 114 -11.87 24.32 -15.19
C LEU A 114 -13.16 24.06 -14.42
N LEU A 115 -14.13 24.97 -14.52
CA LEU A 115 -15.49 24.75 -14.05
C LEU A 115 -16.24 23.89 -15.08
N VAL A 116 -16.79 22.77 -14.63
CA VAL A 116 -17.56 21.86 -15.48
C VAL A 116 -19.02 22.33 -15.47
N LYS A 117 -19.52 22.71 -16.64
CA LYS A 117 -20.86 23.30 -16.80
C LYS A 117 -21.60 22.64 -17.96
N ASN A 118 -22.87 22.29 -17.74
CA ASN A 118 -23.80 21.87 -18.79
C ASN A 118 -24.89 22.94 -19.01
N ARG A 119 -25.96 22.60 -19.74
CA ARG A 119 -27.08 23.53 -19.97
C ARG A 119 -27.91 23.82 -18.72
N GLU A 120 -27.87 22.94 -17.72
CA GLU A 120 -28.67 23.01 -16.48
C GLU A 120 -27.93 23.72 -15.35
N GLY A 121 -26.60 23.80 -15.40
CA GLY A 121 -25.81 24.51 -14.40
C GLY A 121 -24.39 23.97 -14.25
N PHE A 122 -23.78 24.31 -13.13
CA PHE A 122 -22.45 23.82 -12.78
C PHE A 122 -22.53 22.44 -12.14
N LEU A 123 -21.74 21.51 -12.67
CA LEU A 123 -21.66 20.14 -12.17
C LEU A 123 -20.52 19.97 -11.16
N GLY A 124 -19.46 20.76 -11.30
CA GLY A 124 -18.26 20.61 -10.51
C GLY A 124 -17.08 21.37 -11.11
N TRP A 125 -15.87 20.98 -10.71
CA TRP A 125 -14.63 21.48 -11.27
C TRP A 125 -13.57 20.39 -11.38
N ILE A 126 -12.56 20.63 -12.22
CA ILE A 126 -11.41 19.75 -12.39
C ILE A 126 -10.11 20.54 -12.40
N SER A 127 -9.06 20.01 -11.77
CA SER A 127 -7.71 20.58 -11.81
C SER A 127 -6.90 20.02 -12.97
N ARG A 128 -5.89 20.78 -13.41
CA ARG A 128 -4.89 20.30 -14.36
C ARG A 128 -4.21 19.01 -13.89
N THR A 129 -3.90 18.89 -12.60
CA THR A 129 -3.30 17.69 -12.04
C THR A 129 -4.25 16.48 -12.16
N LYS A 130 -5.55 16.68 -11.92
CA LYS A 130 -6.56 15.62 -12.11
C LYS A 130 -6.65 15.20 -13.58
N VAL A 131 -6.64 16.13 -14.53
CA VAL A 131 -6.65 15.78 -15.96
C VAL A 131 -5.39 15.00 -16.36
N LEU A 132 -4.21 15.44 -15.93
CA LEU A 132 -2.93 14.78 -16.24
C LEU A 132 -2.78 13.40 -15.58
N THR A 133 -3.26 13.24 -14.35
CA THR A 133 -3.23 11.95 -13.64
C THR A 133 -4.20 10.93 -14.24
N GLU A 134 -5.33 11.37 -14.78
CA GLU A 134 -6.26 10.51 -15.52
C GLU A 134 -5.71 10.10 -16.90
N GLN A 135 -4.90 10.95 -17.53
CA GLN A 135 -4.26 10.67 -18.82
C GLN A 135 -3.04 9.75 -18.69
N SER A 136 -2.29 9.84 -17.61
CA SER A 136 -0.98 9.18 -17.53
C SER A 136 -1.05 7.69 -17.18
N GLN A 137 -0.26 6.90 -17.91
CA GLN A 137 -0.03 5.46 -17.66
C GLN A 137 1.19 5.17 -16.77
N GLY A 138 2.00 6.18 -16.46
CA GLY A 138 3.19 5.97 -15.63
C GLY A 138 2.80 5.62 -14.19
N PRO A 139 3.53 4.70 -13.52
CA PRO A 139 3.21 4.26 -12.16
C PRO A 139 3.19 5.42 -11.16
N PHE A 140 4.06 6.42 -11.34
CA PHE A 140 4.10 7.62 -10.50
C PHE A 140 2.81 8.43 -10.57
N MET A 141 2.30 8.70 -11.79
CA MET A 141 1.07 9.47 -11.96
C MET A 141 -0.16 8.68 -11.50
N PHE A 142 -0.12 7.35 -11.61
CA PHE A 142 -1.16 6.50 -11.05
C PHE A 142 -1.21 6.60 -9.52
N ILE A 143 -0.06 6.49 -8.83
CA ILE A 143 0.05 6.73 -7.37
C ILE A 143 -0.49 8.12 -7.02
N GLN A 144 -0.09 9.15 -7.76
CA GLN A 144 -0.60 10.51 -7.56
C GLN A 144 -2.12 10.58 -7.73
N SER A 145 -2.67 9.87 -8.72
CA SER A 145 -4.12 9.79 -8.94
C SER A 145 -4.87 9.16 -7.76
N VAL A 146 -4.28 8.15 -7.11
CA VAL A 146 -4.84 7.49 -5.91
C VAL A 146 -4.83 8.46 -4.73
N LYS A 147 -3.72 9.19 -4.55
CA LYS A 147 -3.60 10.22 -3.50
C LYS A 147 -4.63 11.34 -3.65
N GLU A 148 -4.96 11.70 -4.88
CA GLU A 148 -5.97 12.73 -5.17
C GLU A 148 -7.42 12.26 -5.05
N ALA A 149 -7.65 10.94 -4.97
CA ALA A 149 -8.99 10.39 -4.92
C ALA A 149 -9.71 10.79 -3.63
N ARG A 150 -10.98 11.19 -3.75
CA ARG A 150 -11.77 11.71 -2.61
C ARG A 150 -12.89 10.78 -2.18
N HIS A 151 -13.32 9.89 -3.06
CA HIS A 151 -14.44 9.00 -2.83
C HIS A 151 -13.97 7.55 -2.82
N ILE A 152 -14.61 6.72 -1.99
CA ILE A 152 -14.31 5.27 -1.93
C ILE A 152 -14.50 4.63 -3.30
N THR A 153 -15.54 5.03 -4.05
CA THR A 153 -15.79 4.55 -5.42
C THR A 153 -14.64 4.86 -6.38
N GLU A 154 -13.99 6.01 -6.23
CA GLU A 154 -12.83 6.38 -7.05
C GLU A 154 -11.59 5.55 -6.67
N LEU A 155 -11.42 5.21 -5.38
CA LEU A 155 -10.37 4.30 -4.93
C LEU A 155 -10.61 2.87 -5.43
N GLU A 156 -11.85 2.40 -5.41
CA GLU A 156 -12.30 1.12 -5.97
C GLU A 156 -11.99 1.01 -7.47
N GLU A 157 -12.40 2.01 -8.26
CA GLU A 157 -12.08 2.10 -9.69
C GLU A 157 -10.57 2.07 -9.95
N LYS A 158 -9.78 2.75 -9.13
CA LYS A 158 -8.31 2.76 -9.25
C LYS A 158 -7.71 1.41 -8.89
N TRP A 159 -8.12 0.80 -7.78
CA TRP A 159 -7.64 -0.52 -7.37
C TRP A 159 -7.98 -1.60 -8.40
N ALA A 160 -9.17 -1.55 -9.00
CA ALA A 160 -9.60 -2.47 -10.05
C ALA A 160 -8.70 -2.42 -11.31
N ARG A 161 -8.03 -1.28 -11.57
CA ARG A 161 -7.08 -1.11 -12.69
C ARG A 161 -5.66 -1.59 -12.38
N MET A 162 -5.35 -1.87 -11.12
CA MET A 162 -4.02 -2.29 -10.68
C MET A 162 -3.46 -3.49 -11.46
N PRO A 163 -4.24 -4.56 -11.75
CA PRO A 163 -3.77 -5.67 -12.57
C PRO A 163 -3.26 -5.31 -13.96
N GLU A 164 -3.93 -4.40 -14.64
CA GLU A 164 -3.55 -3.96 -15.99
C GLU A 164 -2.23 -3.20 -15.97
N ILE A 165 -2.04 -2.33 -14.97
CA ILE A 165 -0.82 -1.55 -14.79
C ILE A 165 0.36 -2.48 -14.51
N ILE A 166 0.18 -3.44 -13.60
CA ILE A 166 1.23 -4.41 -13.26
C ILE A 166 1.56 -5.29 -14.46
N HIS A 167 0.57 -5.74 -15.21
CA HIS A 167 0.81 -6.47 -16.45
C HIS A 167 1.68 -5.66 -17.41
N LEU A 168 1.32 -4.40 -17.64
CA LEU A 168 2.07 -3.52 -18.53
C LEU A 168 3.53 -3.35 -18.06
N LEU A 169 3.76 -3.19 -16.77
CA LEU A 169 5.10 -3.03 -16.19
C LEU A 169 5.94 -4.30 -16.36
N ILE A 170 5.37 -5.47 -16.05
CA ILE A 170 6.05 -6.77 -16.17
C ILE A 170 6.37 -7.07 -17.64
N SER A 171 5.40 -6.87 -18.54
CA SER A 171 5.58 -7.08 -19.98
C SER A 171 6.63 -6.14 -20.60
N ARG A 172 7.00 -5.06 -19.92
CA ARG A 172 8.11 -4.15 -20.29
C ARG A 172 9.44 -4.50 -19.62
N GLY A 173 9.52 -5.63 -18.90
CA GLY A 173 10.75 -6.10 -18.26
C GLY A 173 11.11 -5.37 -16.97
N MET A 174 10.16 -4.71 -16.30
CA MET A 174 10.41 -4.09 -15.00
C MET A 174 10.75 -5.15 -13.95
N LYS A 175 11.74 -4.86 -13.09
CA LYS A 175 12.15 -5.76 -12.01
C LYS A 175 11.01 -5.96 -11.00
N ALA A 176 10.86 -7.20 -10.53
CA ALA A 176 9.82 -7.58 -9.57
C ALA A 176 9.81 -6.70 -8.31
N ALA A 177 10.97 -6.44 -7.70
CA ALA A 177 11.10 -5.58 -6.53
C ALA A 177 10.46 -4.19 -6.71
N LEU A 178 10.68 -3.56 -7.87
CA LEU A 178 10.10 -2.25 -8.17
C LEU A 178 8.58 -2.34 -8.39
N VAL A 179 8.11 -3.42 -9.02
CA VAL A 179 6.67 -3.69 -9.17
C VAL A 179 6.02 -3.87 -7.79
N ASN A 180 6.58 -4.69 -6.90
CA ASN A 180 6.08 -4.85 -5.52
C ASN A 180 6.02 -3.51 -4.77
N GLN A 181 7.04 -2.67 -4.94
CA GLN A 181 7.09 -1.35 -4.30
C GLN A 181 5.98 -0.43 -4.79
N ILE A 182 5.65 -0.46 -6.09
CA ILE A 182 4.51 0.27 -6.66
C ILE A 182 3.19 -0.25 -6.09
N ILE A 183 3.01 -1.57 -6.05
CA ILE A 183 1.79 -2.21 -5.50
C ILE A 183 1.58 -1.78 -4.05
N THR A 184 2.64 -1.92 -3.24
CA THR A 184 2.63 -1.58 -1.82
C THR A 184 2.33 -0.10 -1.63
N THR A 185 2.98 0.79 -2.38
CA THR A 185 2.76 2.24 -2.25
C THR A 185 1.32 2.61 -2.56
N VAL A 186 0.70 1.98 -3.56
CA VAL A 186 -0.72 2.24 -3.86
C VAL A 186 -1.63 1.68 -2.79
N ALA A 187 -1.42 0.45 -2.30
CA ALA A 187 -2.20 -0.13 -1.22
C ALA A 187 -2.11 0.75 0.05
N ASP A 188 -0.91 1.14 0.46
CA ASP A 188 -0.67 2.06 1.58
C ASP A 188 -1.43 3.39 1.38
N THR A 189 -1.34 3.98 0.18
CA THR A 189 -2.02 5.26 -0.13
C THR A 189 -3.53 5.11 -0.06
N ILE A 190 -4.10 4.02 -0.58
CA ILE A 190 -5.53 3.72 -0.45
C ILE A 190 -5.91 3.65 1.03
N THR A 191 -5.16 2.89 1.83
CA THR A 191 -5.41 2.73 3.27
C THR A 191 -5.34 4.05 4.02
N GLN A 192 -4.34 4.89 3.74
CA GLN A 192 -4.24 6.23 4.32
C GLN A 192 -5.46 7.10 3.97
N ARG A 193 -5.92 7.09 2.72
CA ARG A 193 -7.10 7.86 2.29
C ARG A 193 -8.38 7.37 2.95
N VAL A 194 -8.52 6.05 3.14
CA VAL A 194 -9.63 5.45 3.89
C VAL A 194 -9.57 5.90 5.35
N ILE A 195 -8.41 5.82 6.00
CA ILE A 195 -8.23 6.24 7.40
C ILE A 195 -8.60 7.71 7.59
N GLU A 196 -8.07 8.62 6.77
CA GLU A 196 -8.37 10.05 6.83
C GLU A 196 -9.87 10.33 6.68
N ARG A 197 -10.55 9.56 5.83
CA ARG A 197 -11.99 9.66 5.65
C ARG A 197 -12.74 9.19 6.89
N VAL A 198 -12.39 8.02 7.42
CA VAL A 198 -13.06 7.48 8.63
C VAL A 198 -12.91 8.45 9.79
N ILE A 199 -11.72 9.03 10.01
CA ILE A 199 -11.49 10.06 11.05
C ILE A 199 -12.40 11.28 10.83
N LYS A 200 -12.58 11.75 9.58
CA LYS A 200 -13.51 12.84 9.29
C LYS A 200 -14.97 12.48 9.59
N GLU A 201 -15.34 11.21 9.48
CA GLU A 201 -16.72 10.73 9.72
C GLU A 201 -17.03 10.53 11.20
N ILE A 202 -16.11 9.97 11.99
CA ILE A 202 -16.36 9.62 13.40
C ILE A 202 -15.75 10.60 14.42
N GLY A 203 -14.94 11.56 13.96
CA GLY A 203 -14.24 12.53 14.80
C GLY A 203 -12.77 12.18 15.03
N PRO A 204 -12.01 13.07 15.69
CA PRO A 204 -10.59 12.85 15.96
C PRO A 204 -10.36 11.70 16.95
N ALA A 205 -9.21 11.04 16.83
CA ALA A 205 -8.85 9.97 17.75
C ALA A 205 -8.64 10.51 19.18
N PRO A 206 -9.16 9.82 20.23
CA PRO A 206 -9.04 10.25 21.63
C PRO A 206 -7.64 10.03 22.22
N ALA A 207 -6.74 9.42 21.45
CA ALA A 207 -5.37 9.12 21.83
C ALA A 207 -4.47 9.11 20.58
N LYS A 208 -3.17 9.40 20.76
CA LYS A 208 -2.18 9.13 19.71
C LYS A 208 -2.21 7.65 19.35
N PHE A 209 -2.12 7.36 18.06
CA PHE A 209 -2.10 5.98 17.56
C PHE A 209 -1.28 5.85 16.31
N VAL A 210 -0.88 4.62 16.00
CA VAL A 210 -0.29 4.24 14.73
C VAL A 210 -1.06 3.05 14.16
N PHE A 211 -1.41 3.16 12.89
CA PHE A 211 -1.90 2.06 12.08
C PHE A 211 -0.70 1.40 11.40
N ILE A 212 -0.53 0.11 11.65
CA ILE A 212 0.58 -0.68 11.13
C ILE A 212 0.06 -1.76 10.19
N VAL A 213 0.87 -2.10 9.20
CA VAL A 213 0.65 -3.21 8.29
C VAL A 213 1.69 -4.30 8.55
N LEU A 214 1.31 -5.54 8.30
CA LEU A 214 2.07 -6.73 8.69
C LEU A 214 2.40 -7.59 7.47
N GLY A 215 3.19 -8.64 7.67
CA GLY A 215 3.41 -9.65 6.65
C GLY A 215 3.97 -9.08 5.34
N SER A 216 3.45 -9.51 4.19
CA SER A 216 3.96 -9.03 2.89
C SER A 216 3.82 -7.53 2.68
N GLU A 217 2.79 -6.90 3.25
CA GLU A 217 2.63 -5.44 3.17
C GLU A 217 3.63 -4.72 4.07
N GLY A 218 3.85 -5.25 5.27
CA GLY A 218 4.90 -4.80 6.19
C GLY A 218 6.31 -4.91 5.61
N ARG A 219 6.57 -5.92 4.75
CA ARG A 219 7.84 -6.08 4.02
C ARG A 219 7.95 -5.29 2.71
N GLY A 220 6.87 -4.67 2.24
CA GLY A 220 6.84 -4.00 0.93
C GLY A 220 6.88 -4.96 -0.26
N GLU A 221 6.36 -6.17 -0.08
CA GLU A 221 6.41 -7.29 -1.02
C GLU A 221 5.01 -7.68 -1.54
N LEU A 222 4.07 -6.72 -1.58
CA LEU A 222 2.70 -7.00 -2.02
C LEU A 222 2.62 -7.48 -3.46
N THR A 223 1.63 -8.33 -3.73
CA THR A 223 1.34 -8.88 -5.06
C THR A 223 -0.14 -8.68 -5.41
N LEU A 224 -0.58 -9.15 -6.58
CA LEU A 224 -1.95 -8.99 -7.06
C LEU A 224 -3.00 -9.78 -6.28
N LYS A 225 -2.58 -10.86 -5.60
CA LYS A 225 -3.40 -11.55 -4.62
C LYS A 225 -2.95 -11.08 -3.23
N THR A 226 -3.66 -10.11 -2.66
CA THR A 226 -3.42 -9.60 -1.31
C THR A 226 -4.70 -9.57 -0.49
N ASP A 227 -4.52 -9.83 0.80
CA ASP A 227 -5.46 -9.66 1.89
C ASP A 227 -5.03 -8.48 2.77
N GLN A 228 -5.86 -8.13 3.75
CA GLN A 228 -5.58 -7.12 4.76
C GLN A 228 -4.83 -7.73 5.96
N ASP A 229 -3.57 -7.36 6.16
CA ASP A 229 -2.81 -7.72 7.36
C ASP A 229 -2.42 -6.44 8.12
N ASN A 230 -3.18 -6.06 9.15
CA ASN A 230 -2.99 -4.79 9.84
C ASN A 230 -3.35 -4.84 11.34
N ALA A 231 -2.86 -3.85 12.08
CA ALA A 231 -3.07 -3.70 13.51
C ALA A 231 -2.99 -2.22 13.93
N ILE A 232 -3.48 -1.92 15.15
CA ILE A 232 -3.42 -0.59 15.75
C ILE A 232 -2.68 -0.66 17.09
N ILE A 233 -1.76 0.28 17.26
CA ILE A 233 -1.10 0.58 18.53
C ILE A 233 -1.52 1.99 18.94
N TYR A 234 -2.10 2.17 20.13
CA TYR A 234 -2.39 3.49 20.69
C TYR A 234 -1.63 3.76 21.99
N GLU A 235 -1.41 5.03 22.32
CA GLU A 235 -0.77 5.41 23.58
C GLU A 235 -1.59 4.94 24.80
N ASP A 236 -0.91 4.64 25.89
CA ASP A 236 -1.59 4.26 27.14
C ASP A 236 -2.32 5.49 27.73
N LYS A 237 -3.58 5.28 28.12
CA LYS A 237 -4.42 6.28 28.80
C LYS A 237 -4.75 5.83 30.22
N ALA A 238 -5.14 6.80 31.06
CA ALA A 238 -5.63 6.56 32.42
C ALA A 238 -6.81 5.57 32.40
N ASN A 239 -6.96 4.78 33.47
CA ASN A 239 -7.92 3.68 33.54
C ASN A 239 -9.36 4.10 33.18
N GLU A 240 -9.78 5.29 33.62
CA GLU A 240 -11.11 5.86 33.38
C GLU A 240 -11.43 6.11 31.90
N HIS A 241 -10.43 6.31 31.04
CA HIS A 241 -10.62 6.54 29.60
C HIS A 241 -10.32 5.29 28.74
N ARG A 242 -9.88 4.17 29.34
CA ARG A 242 -9.44 2.99 28.57
C ARG A 242 -10.55 2.37 27.73
N GLU A 243 -11.76 2.27 28.28
CA GLU A 243 -12.89 1.67 27.58
C GLU A 243 -13.37 2.54 26.41
N GLU A 244 -13.46 3.85 26.63
CA GLU A 244 -13.82 4.84 25.61
C GLU A 244 -12.83 4.82 24.43
N VAL A 245 -11.52 4.89 24.74
CA VAL A 245 -10.45 4.85 23.74
C VAL A 245 -10.47 3.53 22.96
N ARG A 246 -10.68 2.41 23.66
CA ARG A 246 -10.77 1.10 23.04
C ARG A 246 -11.99 0.99 22.12
N ALA A 247 -13.15 1.47 22.56
CA ALA A 247 -14.37 1.46 21.76
C ALA A 247 -14.21 2.28 20.47
N TYR A 248 -13.62 3.48 20.57
CA TYR A 248 -13.30 4.32 19.42
C TYR A 248 -12.44 3.57 18.40
N PHE A 249 -11.31 2.98 18.84
CA PHE A 249 -10.39 2.33 17.89
C PHE A 249 -10.94 1.05 17.27
N LEU A 250 -11.84 0.33 17.96
CA LEU A 250 -12.51 -0.85 17.38
C LEU A 250 -13.55 -0.45 16.32
N ASP A 251 -14.33 0.61 16.56
CA ASP A 251 -15.25 1.15 15.54
C ASP A 251 -14.45 1.71 14.33
N PHE A 252 -13.41 2.49 14.60
CA PHE A 252 -12.48 2.99 13.60
C PHE A 252 -11.89 1.85 12.74
N ALA A 253 -11.33 0.81 13.37
CA ALA A 253 -10.73 -0.32 12.68
C ALA A 253 -11.75 -1.08 11.82
N THR A 254 -12.96 -1.29 12.34
CA THR A 254 -14.05 -1.97 11.62
C THR A 254 -14.45 -1.19 10.36
N ARG A 255 -14.57 0.14 10.47
CA ARG A 255 -14.91 1.01 9.32
C ARG A 255 -13.80 1.03 8.28
N VAL A 256 -12.53 1.10 8.71
CA VAL A 256 -11.37 1.03 7.81
C VAL A 256 -11.35 -0.30 7.07
N SER A 257 -11.40 -1.43 7.78
CA SER A 257 -11.34 -2.76 7.16
C SER A 257 -12.51 -3.02 6.22
N THR A 258 -13.73 -2.59 6.58
CA THR A 258 -14.91 -2.71 5.71
C THR A 258 -14.80 -1.86 4.45
N SER A 259 -14.23 -0.66 4.57
CA SER A 259 -14.01 0.23 3.42
C SER A 259 -12.95 -0.31 2.47
N LEU A 260 -11.88 -0.91 3.00
CA LEU A 260 -10.83 -1.57 2.22
C LEU A 260 -11.36 -2.81 1.49
N ASP A 261 -12.18 -3.61 2.15
CA ASP A 261 -12.83 -4.78 1.53
C ASP A 261 -13.73 -4.35 0.37
N LYS A 262 -14.52 -3.28 0.56
CA LYS A 262 -15.33 -2.68 -0.51
C LYS A 262 -14.50 -2.21 -1.72
N ILE A 263 -13.30 -1.67 -1.48
CA ILE A 263 -12.38 -1.24 -2.56
C ILE A 263 -11.80 -2.45 -3.32
N GLY A 264 -11.79 -3.63 -2.69
CA GLY A 264 -11.25 -4.88 -3.25
C GLY A 264 -9.95 -5.35 -2.62
N ILE A 265 -9.53 -4.76 -1.49
CA ILE A 265 -8.46 -5.28 -0.64
C ILE A 265 -9.15 -6.16 0.41
N VAL A 266 -9.30 -7.44 0.09
CA VAL A 266 -10.23 -8.34 0.79
C VAL A 266 -9.83 -8.62 2.23
N PHE A 267 -10.80 -8.97 3.07
CA PHE A 267 -10.54 -9.47 4.42
C PHE A 267 -9.55 -10.65 4.43
N CYS A 268 -8.72 -10.68 5.48
CA CYS A 268 -7.79 -11.78 5.71
C CYS A 268 -8.49 -12.97 6.38
N GLU A 269 -8.36 -14.15 5.76
CA GLU A 269 -8.87 -15.42 6.30
C GLU A 269 -8.18 -15.82 7.62
N GLY A 270 -6.97 -15.31 7.88
CA GLY A 270 -6.20 -15.55 9.11
C GLY A 270 -6.55 -14.62 10.27
N GLU A 271 -7.55 -13.75 10.12
CA GLU A 271 -8.02 -12.80 11.14
C GLU A 271 -6.95 -11.84 11.69
N LEU A 272 -5.89 -11.57 10.92
CA LEU A 272 -4.79 -10.64 11.27
C LEU A 272 -5.12 -9.18 10.88
N MET A 273 -6.29 -8.71 11.32
CA MET A 273 -6.79 -7.36 11.00
C MET A 273 -7.08 -6.56 12.26
N ALA A 274 -6.91 -5.24 12.21
CA ALA A 274 -7.19 -4.34 13.33
C ALA A 274 -8.64 -4.43 13.83
N MET A 275 -9.59 -4.79 12.97
CA MET A 275 -10.98 -5.03 13.38
C MET A 275 -11.14 -6.22 14.34
N ASN A 276 -10.19 -7.15 14.36
CA ASN A 276 -10.11 -8.18 15.39
C ASN A 276 -9.65 -7.53 16.70
N PRO A 277 -10.42 -7.63 17.80
CA PRO A 277 -10.07 -6.97 19.06
C PRO A 277 -8.69 -7.33 19.61
N LYS A 278 -8.12 -8.49 19.22
CA LYS A 278 -6.76 -8.90 19.59
C LYS A 278 -5.66 -7.97 19.04
N TRP A 279 -5.92 -7.28 17.93
CA TRP A 279 -4.91 -6.51 17.18
C TRP A 279 -5.11 -4.99 17.26
N THR A 280 -5.96 -4.53 18.16
CA THR A 280 -6.19 -3.11 18.44
C THR A 280 -6.02 -2.85 19.93
N HIS A 281 -4.84 -2.39 20.33
CA HIS A 281 -4.44 -2.34 21.73
C HIS A 281 -3.43 -1.24 22.05
N SER A 282 -3.30 -0.92 23.34
CA SER A 282 -2.34 0.07 23.80
C SER A 282 -0.89 -0.42 23.66
N LEU A 283 0.06 0.52 23.64
CA LEU A 283 1.49 0.22 23.57
C LEU A 283 1.94 -0.74 24.68
N SER A 284 1.53 -0.53 25.93
CA SER A 284 1.88 -1.46 27.02
C SER A 284 1.34 -2.88 26.79
N HIS A 285 0.17 -3.03 26.18
CA HIS A 285 -0.37 -4.34 25.83
C HIS A 285 0.45 -5.01 24.73
N TRP A 286 0.83 -4.27 23.70
CA TRP A 286 1.75 -4.78 22.67
C TRP A 286 3.10 -5.18 23.25
N LYS A 287 3.69 -4.40 24.15
CA LYS A 287 4.92 -4.77 24.87
C LYS A 287 4.76 -6.11 25.61
N ARG A 288 3.63 -6.32 26.31
CA ARG A 288 3.34 -7.61 26.97
C ARG A 288 3.17 -8.77 25.99
N ASN A 289 2.59 -8.53 24.81
CA ASN A 289 2.48 -9.56 23.77
C ASN A 289 3.87 -10.01 23.31
N TYR A 290 4.76 -9.07 22.98
CA TYR A 290 6.14 -9.42 22.59
C TYR A 290 6.93 -10.09 23.71
N ASP A 291 6.74 -9.65 24.96
CA ASP A 291 7.32 -10.30 26.14
C ASP A 291 6.90 -11.77 26.23
N SER A 292 5.59 -12.03 26.15
CA SER A 292 5.03 -13.38 26.12
C SER A 292 5.54 -14.21 24.94
N TRP A 293 5.52 -13.65 23.73
CA TRP A 293 5.95 -14.37 22.53
C TRP A 293 7.42 -14.75 22.54
N ILE A 294 8.28 -13.87 23.07
CA ILE A 294 9.72 -14.12 23.14
C ILE A 294 10.06 -15.05 24.31
N SER A 295 9.35 -14.94 25.44
CA SER A 295 9.62 -15.74 26.64
C SER A 295 9.04 -17.16 26.60
N ASP A 296 7.78 -17.33 26.17
CA ASP A 296 7.13 -18.64 26.03
C ASP A 296 7.91 -19.52 25.03
N ALA A 297 8.36 -18.90 23.93
CA ALA A 297 9.16 -19.54 22.90
C ALA A 297 8.57 -20.90 22.47
N SER A 298 7.23 -21.05 22.41
CA SER A 298 6.58 -22.26 21.95
C SER A 298 6.53 -22.33 20.41
N GLN A 299 6.30 -23.52 19.86
CA GLN A 299 6.11 -23.67 18.40
C GLN A 299 4.83 -22.98 17.92
N GLU A 300 3.76 -23.00 18.72
CA GLU A 300 2.52 -22.29 18.42
C GLU A 300 2.78 -20.78 18.29
N THR A 301 3.52 -20.21 19.23
CA THR A 301 3.92 -18.80 19.21
C THR A 301 4.78 -18.47 17.98
N ALA A 302 5.74 -19.33 17.61
CA ALA A 302 6.56 -19.17 16.42
C ALA A 302 5.74 -19.26 15.10
N MET A 303 4.69 -20.08 15.06
CA MET A 303 3.82 -20.21 13.88
C MET A 303 2.84 -19.05 13.75
N ASN A 304 2.22 -18.63 14.86
CA ASN A 304 1.08 -17.72 14.83
C ASN A 304 1.45 -16.24 14.84
N TYR A 305 2.62 -15.87 15.40
CA TYR A 305 2.96 -14.47 15.63
C TYR A 305 4.18 -13.97 14.86
N THR A 306 4.81 -14.80 14.02
CA THR A 306 5.97 -14.38 13.20
C THR A 306 5.67 -13.22 12.27
N THR A 307 4.43 -13.13 11.79
CA THR A 307 3.95 -12.03 10.94
C THR A 307 4.06 -10.65 11.63
N PHE A 308 3.97 -10.58 12.96
CA PHE A 308 4.08 -9.31 13.70
C PHE A 308 5.50 -8.74 13.72
N PHE A 309 6.53 -9.58 13.53
CA PHE A 309 7.91 -9.11 13.36
C PHE A 309 8.17 -8.50 11.97
N ASP A 310 7.22 -8.62 11.05
CA ASP A 310 7.23 -7.96 9.74
C ASP A 310 6.26 -6.78 9.73
N CYS A 311 6.43 -5.84 10.67
CA CYS A 311 5.54 -4.70 10.82
C CYS A 311 6.16 -3.37 10.33
N ARG A 312 5.31 -2.56 9.69
CA ARG A 312 5.64 -1.21 9.20
C ARG A 312 4.50 -0.25 9.50
N ALA A 313 4.84 0.96 9.95
CA ALA A 313 3.86 2.02 10.17
C ALA A 313 3.45 2.67 8.84
N ILE A 314 2.16 2.95 8.68
CA ILE A 314 1.64 3.64 7.49
C ILE A 314 0.78 4.85 7.79
N TYR A 315 0.25 5.01 9.01
CA TYR A 315 -0.52 6.20 9.39
C TYR A 315 -0.45 6.49 10.89
N GLY A 316 -0.41 7.76 11.28
CA GLY A 316 -0.45 8.19 12.68
C GLY A 316 0.94 8.50 13.28
N GLU A 317 1.10 8.25 14.58
CA GLU A 317 2.29 8.55 15.38
C GLU A 317 3.32 7.41 15.31
N PHE A 318 4.26 7.50 14.36
CA PHE A 318 5.20 6.40 14.07
C PHE A 318 6.13 6.08 15.23
N SER A 319 6.36 7.04 16.13
CA SER A 319 7.19 6.84 17.33
C SER A 319 6.67 5.74 18.24
N LEU A 320 5.37 5.42 18.22
CA LEU A 320 4.79 4.32 19.00
C LEU A 320 5.32 2.95 18.53
N LEU A 321 5.47 2.77 17.21
CA LEU A 321 6.06 1.54 16.66
C LEU A 321 7.57 1.50 16.90
N GLU A 322 8.25 2.65 16.80
CA GLU A 322 9.68 2.77 17.10
C GLU A 322 9.98 2.38 18.55
N GLU A 323 9.19 2.88 19.50
CA GLU A 323 9.30 2.52 20.93
C GLU A 323 9.07 1.02 21.15
N LEU A 324 8.09 0.43 20.46
CA LEU A 324 7.84 -1.01 20.53
C LEU A 324 9.03 -1.83 19.96
N LYS A 325 9.64 -1.37 18.86
CA LYS A 325 10.82 -2.01 18.26
C LYS A 325 12.04 -1.92 19.17
N ILE A 326 12.24 -0.79 19.86
CA ILE A 326 13.30 -0.63 20.87
C ILE A 326 13.10 -1.66 21.99
N TYR A 327 11.90 -1.72 22.56
CA TYR A 327 11.58 -2.68 23.62
C TYR A 327 11.74 -4.14 23.16
N MET A 328 11.30 -4.46 21.95
CA MET A 328 11.55 -5.77 21.34
C MET A 328 13.05 -6.08 21.22
N GLY A 329 13.89 -5.10 20.92
CA GLY A 329 15.34 -5.26 20.90
C GLY A 329 15.94 -5.63 22.26
N GLU A 330 15.42 -5.04 23.34
CA GLU A 330 15.80 -5.39 24.72
C GLU A 330 15.37 -6.82 25.09
N LEU A 331 14.19 -7.25 24.63
CA LEU A 331 13.72 -8.62 24.82
C LEU A 331 14.57 -9.63 24.03
N LEU A 332 14.88 -9.32 22.76
CA LEU A 332 15.71 -10.17 21.91
C LEU A 332 17.13 -10.34 22.45
N GLU A 333 17.70 -9.33 23.12
CA GLU A 333 19.00 -9.45 23.79
C GLU A 333 19.00 -10.48 24.92
N LYS A 334 17.85 -10.72 25.55
CA LYS A 334 17.64 -11.68 26.64
C LYS A 334 16.96 -12.97 26.16
N ALA A 335 16.65 -13.09 24.88
CA ALA A 335 15.88 -14.20 24.35
C ALA A 335 16.67 -15.51 24.46
N SER A 336 15.98 -16.58 24.86
CA SER A 336 16.59 -17.90 24.93
C SER A 336 16.92 -18.45 23.54
N GLU A 337 17.95 -19.30 23.44
CA GLU A 337 18.23 -20.01 22.18
C GLU A 337 17.01 -20.81 21.67
N ARG A 338 16.15 -21.30 22.58
CA ARG A 338 14.90 -21.99 22.24
C ARG A 338 13.95 -21.15 21.38
N PHE A 339 13.89 -19.84 21.61
CA PHE A 339 13.09 -18.92 20.79
C PHE A 339 13.55 -18.98 19.32
N TYR A 340 14.85 -18.84 19.09
CA TYR A 340 15.42 -18.92 17.75
C TYR A 340 15.35 -20.32 17.15
N THR A 341 15.48 -21.38 17.96
CA THR A 341 15.27 -22.77 17.52
C THR A 341 13.85 -22.97 16.99
N ASN A 342 12.83 -22.51 17.70
CA ASN A 342 11.43 -22.69 17.29
C ASN A 342 11.04 -21.82 16.10
N LEU A 343 11.60 -20.60 16.00
CA LEU A 343 11.51 -19.82 14.76
C LEU A 343 12.20 -20.52 13.58
N GLY A 344 13.36 -21.13 13.81
CA GLY A 344 14.08 -21.92 12.81
C GLY A 344 13.27 -23.15 12.37
N HIS A 345 12.60 -23.85 13.29
CA HIS A 345 11.70 -24.95 12.95
C HIS A 345 10.53 -24.50 12.06
N ASN A 346 9.96 -23.31 12.29
CA ASN A 346 8.93 -22.78 11.41
C ASN A 346 9.44 -22.58 9.96
N ALA A 347 10.64 -22.03 9.81
CA ALA A 347 11.31 -21.86 8.49
C ALA A 347 11.60 -23.20 7.77
N LEU A 348 11.59 -24.32 8.50
CA LEU A 348 11.84 -25.66 7.99
C LEU A 348 10.55 -26.46 7.73
N GLN A 349 9.38 -25.96 8.10
CA GLN A 349 8.11 -26.68 7.88
C GLN A 349 7.80 -26.85 6.39
N TYR A 350 8.27 -25.94 5.53
CA TYR A 350 8.14 -26.07 4.09
C TYR A 350 9.45 -26.57 3.47
N VAL A 351 9.42 -27.78 2.90
CA VAL A 351 10.57 -28.35 2.21
C VAL A 351 10.63 -27.83 0.78
N ALA A 352 11.82 -27.44 0.32
CA ALA A 352 12.06 -27.05 -1.06
C ALA A 352 11.41 -28.07 -2.03
N PRO A 353 10.74 -27.62 -3.11
CA PRO A 353 9.97 -28.50 -3.98
C PRO A 353 10.88 -29.24 -4.96
N LEU A 354 11.80 -30.06 -4.44
CA LEU A 354 12.60 -31.01 -5.20
C LEU A 354 12.17 -32.44 -4.88
N THR A 355 12.07 -33.25 -5.92
CA THR A 355 11.96 -34.70 -5.81
C THR A 355 13.34 -35.32 -5.60
N PHE A 356 13.38 -36.58 -5.16
CA PHE A 356 14.64 -37.34 -5.02
C PHE A 356 15.52 -37.32 -6.29
N PHE A 357 14.89 -37.25 -7.47
CA PHE A 357 15.58 -37.16 -8.77
C PHE A 357 15.87 -35.71 -9.21
N ARG A 358 15.85 -34.73 -8.29
CA ARG A 358 16.10 -33.29 -8.56
C ARG A 358 15.17 -32.69 -9.62
N LYS A 359 13.96 -33.22 -9.75
CA LYS A 359 12.87 -32.60 -10.53
C LYS A 359 11.99 -31.74 -9.63
N ILE A 360 11.34 -30.74 -10.20
CA ILE A 360 10.35 -29.90 -9.52
C ILE A 360 9.25 -30.81 -8.93
N LYS A 361 9.05 -30.73 -7.61
CA LYS A 361 7.93 -31.33 -6.91
C LYS A 361 6.69 -30.48 -7.18
N THR A 362 5.61 -31.13 -7.60
CA THR A 362 4.37 -30.48 -8.02
C THR A 362 3.18 -31.09 -7.31
N GLU A 363 2.15 -30.29 -7.12
CA GLU A 363 0.82 -30.75 -6.75
C GLU A 363 0.00 -30.98 -8.03
N GLU A 364 -0.88 -31.98 -8.02
CA GLU A 364 -1.83 -32.19 -9.10
C GLU A 364 -3.12 -31.43 -8.78
N ILE A 365 -3.40 -30.39 -9.57
CA ILE A 365 -4.57 -29.54 -9.42
C ILE A 365 -5.23 -29.42 -10.79
N ASP A 366 -6.52 -29.73 -10.87
CA ASP A 366 -7.30 -29.76 -12.12
C ASP A 366 -6.66 -30.67 -13.20
N GLY A 367 -6.04 -31.79 -12.80
CA GLY A 367 -5.35 -32.72 -13.70
C GLY A 367 -4.01 -32.21 -14.27
N GLU A 368 -3.50 -31.09 -13.74
CA GLU A 368 -2.23 -30.50 -14.19
C GLU A 368 -1.22 -30.38 -13.05
N LYS A 369 0.06 -30.57 -13.38
CA LYS A 369 1.18 -30.39 -12.44
C LYS A 369 1.45 -28.92 -12.19
N GLN A 370 1.23 -28.48 -10.96
CA GLN A 370 1.37 -27.08 -10.55
C GLN A 370 2.36 -26.93 -9.38
N LEU A 371 3.01 -25.77 -9.32
CA LEU A 371 3.96 -25.36 -8.29
C LEU A 371 3.39 -24.17 -7.51
N ASN A 372 3.35 -24.25 -6.18
CA ASN A 372 2.93 -23.13 -5.33
C ASN A 372 4.09 -22.15 -5.09
N LEU A 373 4.10 -21.04 -5.82
CA LEU A 373 5.17 -20.04 -5.73
C LEU A 373 5.20 -19.33 -4.37
N LYS A 374 4.04 -19.05 -3.76
CA LYS A 374 3.98 -18.40 -2.42
C LYS A 374 4.66 -19.28 -1.37
N GLN A 375 4.38 -20.58 -1.38
CA GLN A 375 5.01 -21.49 -0.42
C GLN A 375 6.50 -21.71 -0.71
N THR A 376 6.89 -21.81 -1.98
CA THR A 376 8.28 -21.95 -2.41
C THR A 376 9.20 -20.84 -1.90
N MET A 377 8.68 -19.61 -1.77
CA MET A 377 9.43 -18.46 -1.29
C MET A 377 9.54 -18.36 0.23
N ARG A 378 8.63 -19.03 0.98
CA ARG A 378 8.56 -18.90 2.46
C ARG A 378 9.88 -19.19 3.16
N PRO A 379 10.65 -20.25 2.82
CA PRO A 379 11.91 -20.53 3.48
C PRO A 379 12.91 -19.37 3.43
N ILE A 380 12.98 -18.63 2.31
CA ILE A 380 13.89 -17.48 2.18
C ILE A 380 13.46 -16.34 3.11
N VAL A 381 12.15 -16.04 3.13
CA VAL A 381 11.58 -14.99 3.99
C VAL A 381 11.78 -15.32 5.46
N ASP A 382 11.45 -16.56 5.85
CA ASP A 382 11.53 -17.00 7.24
C ASP A 382 13.00 -17.06 7.69
N LEU A 383 13.90 -17.58 6.86
CA LEU A 383 15.35 -17.55 7.10
C LEU A 383 15.84 -16.13 7.37
N ALA A 384 15.55 -15.20 6.45
CA ALA A 384 15.98 -13.82 6.57
C ALA A 384 15.43 -13.19 7.85
N ARG A 385 14.18 -13.49 8.22
CA ARG A 385 13.54 -13.01 9.46
C ARG A 385 14.23 -13.56 10.70
N VAL A 386 14.46 -14.86 10.81
CA VAL A 386 15.06 -15.47 12.01
C VAL A 386 16.47 -14.92 12.24
N TYR A 387 17.28 -14.83 11.19
CA TYR A 387 18.60 -14.22 11.29
C TYR A 387 18.51 -12.72 11.62
N ALA A 388 17.62 -11.97 10.96
CA ALA A 388 17.45 -10.55 11.27
C ALA A 388 17.11 -10.33 12.75
N LEU A 389 16.20 -11.12 13.32
CA LEU A 389 15.86 -11.07 14.75
C LEU A 389 17.03 -11.44 15.66
N LYS A 390 17.81 -12.48 15.33
CA LYS A 390 19.01 -12.87 16.10
C LYS A 390 20.07 -11.78 16.12
N TYR A 391 20.19 -11.01 15.04
CA TYR A 391 21.13 -9.90 14.92
C TYR A 391 20.50 -8.52 15.18
N ARG A 392 19.27 -8.48 15.70
CA ARG A 392 18.49 -7.26 16.03
C ARG A 392 18.40 -6.27 14.86
N ILE A 393 18.21 -6.77 13.65
CA ILE A 393 17.89 -6.01 12.44
C ILE A 393 16.37 -5.90 12.32
N PHE A 394 15.84 -4.69 12.41
CA PHE A 394 14.39 -4.40 12.34
C PHE A 394 13.88 -3.96 10.96
N GLU A 395 14.76 -3.98 9.95
CA GLU A 395 14.34 -3.95 8.54
C GLU A 395 13.41 -5.14 8.30
N THR A 396 12.37 -4.94 7.49
CA THR A 396 11.33 -5.94 7.22
C THR A 396 11.48 -6.57 5.85
N ASN A 397 11.89 -5.80 4.84
CA ASN A 397 12.01 -6.28 3.48
C ASN A 397 13.04 -7.43 3.37
N THR A 398 12.67 -8.52 2.70
CA THR A 398 13.47 -9.75 2.69
C THR A 398 14.85 -9.55 2.08
N THR A 399 14.95 -8.87 0.93
CA THR A 399 16.24 -8.67 0.24
C THR A 399 17.11 -7.65 0.96
N HIS A 400 16.50 -6.62 1.57
CA HIS A 400 17.21 -5.66 2.41
C HIS A 400 17.75 -6.33 3.69
N ARG A 401 16.97 -7.21 4.34
CA ARG A 401 17.44 -8.02 5.48
C ARG A 401 18.66 -8.86 5.11
N ILE A 402 18.61 -9.55 3.97
CA ILE A 402 19.74 -10.37 3.48
C ILE A 402 20.99 -9.49 3.27
N SER A 403 20.81 -8.29 2.70
CA SER A 403 21.90 -7.34 2.49
C SER A 403 22.52 -6.86 3.82
N LEU A 404 21.70 -6.48 4.79
CA LEU A 404 22.17 -6.08 6.14
C LEU A 404 22.83 -7.24 6.91
N LEU A 405 22.34 -8.46 6.71
CA LEU A 405 22.94 -9.67 7.30
C LEU A 405 24.31 -9.97 6.67
N HIS A 406 24.48 -9.71 5.37
CA HIS A 406 25.78 -9.76 4.72
C HIS A 406 26.75 -8.73 5.31
N GLU A 407 26.31 -7.48 5.47
CA GLU A 407 27.14 -6.42 6.08
C GLU A 407 27.59 -6.78 7.52
N LYS A 408 26.78 -7.54 8.25
CA LYS A 408 27.12 -8.08 9.58
C LYS A 408 27.99 -9.36 9.54
N GLY A 409 28.41 -9.82 8.37
CA GLY A 409 29.23 -11.04 8.22
C GLY A 409 28.47 -12.34 8.46
N VAL A 410 27.13 -12.31 8.51
CA VAL A 410 26.30 -13.51 8.67
C VAL A 410 26.31 -14.33 7.38
N PHE A 411 26.22 -13.67 6.24
CA PHE A 411 26.33 -14.29 4.92
C PHE A 411 27.58 -13.81 4.20
N THR A 412 28.21 -14.71 3.44
CA THR A 412 29.18 -14.33 2.44
C THR A 412 28.49 -13.52 1.32
N ALA A 413 29.25 -12.74 0.56
CA ALA A 413 28.70 -11.97 -0.56
C ALA A 413 28.00 -12.87 -1.59
N LYS A 414 28.55 -14.07 -1.83
CA LYS A 414 27.97 -15.06 -2.75
C LYS A 414 26.62 -15.58 -2.23
N GLU A 415 26.57 -15.99 -0.97
CA GLU A 415 25.33 -16.49 -0.35
C GLU A 415 24.20 -15.46 -0.38
N ALA A 416 24.52 -14.21 -0.03
CA ALA A 416 23.55 -13.12 -0.06
C ALA A 416 23.02 -12.87 -1.48
N GLN A 417 23.92 -12.85 -2.47
CA GLN A 417 23.55 -12.67 -3.86
C GLN A 417 22.67 -13.81 -4.39
N GLU A 418 22.99 -15.06 -4.05
CA GLU A 418 22.20 -16.23 -4.45
C GLU A 418 20.79 -16.20 -3.86
N LEU A 419 20.64 -15.85 -2.58
CA LEU A 419 19.34 -15.69 -1.93
C LEU A 419 18.50 -14.57 -2.54
N ILE A 420 19.12 -13.40 -2.77
CA ILE A 420 18.43 -12.24 -3.37
C ILE A 420 17.97 -12.58 -4.79
N HIS A 421 18.85 -13.18 -5.61
CA HIS A 421 18.50 -13.61 -6.96
C HIS A 421 17.40 -14.67 -6.97
N ALA A 422 17.46 -15.65 -6.08
CA ALA A 422 16.42 -16.67 -5.92
C ALA A 422 15.07 -16.05 -5.58
N PHE A 423 15.04 -15.14 -4.60
CA PHE A 423 13.84 -14.43 -4.19
C PHE A 423 13.24 -13.58 -5.32
N ASP A 424 14.06 -12.73 -5.94
CA ASP A 424 13.62 -11.83 -7.02
C ASP A 424 13.09 -12.61 -8.22
N TYR A 425 13.73 -13.71 -8.59
CA TYR A 425 13.29 -14.57 -9.70
C TYR A 425 11.95 -15.25 -9.40
N LEU A 426 11.79 -15.83 -8.20
CA LEU A 426 10.52 -16.43 -7.79
C LEU A 426 9.40 -15.40 -7.70
N MET A 427 9.70 -14.18 -7.23
CA MET A 427 8.76 -13.08 -7.18
C MET A 427 8.34 -12.63 -8.58
N GLY A 428 9.30 -12.55 -9.52
CA GLY A 428 9.03 -12.24 -10.92
C GLY A 428 8.07 -13.25 -11.56
N LEU A 429 8.34 -14.55 -11.41
CA LEU A 429 7.44 -15.61 -11.89
C LEU A 429 6.06 -15.53 -11.23
N ARG A 430 6.00 -15.19 -9.95
CA ARG A 430 4.73 -15.08 -9.21
C ARG A 430 3.88 -13.93 -9.73
N LEU A 431 4.48 -12.77 -9.94
CA LEU A 431 3.80 -11.59 -10.48
C LEU A 431 3.35 -11.82 -11.92
N GLU A 432 4.20 -12.42 -12.76
CA GLU A 432 3.87 -12.77 -14.15
C GLU A 432 2.70 -13.76 -14.22
N ASN A 433 2.76 -14.84 -13.43
CA ASN A 433 1.69 -15.85 -13.38
C ASN A 433 0.33 -15.24 -12.95
N GLN A 434 0.35 -14.39 -11.92
CA GLN A 434 -0.86 -13.70 -11.46
C GLN A 434 -1.39 -12.73 -12.51
N SER A 435 -0.50 -11.99 -13.17
CA SER A 435 -0.85 -11.04 -14.22
C SER A 435 -1.50 -11.72 -15.43
N LEU A 436 -0.89 -12.80 -15.94
CA LEU A 436 -1.44 -13.59 -17.05
C LEU A 436 -2.80 -14.21 -16.69
N SER A 437 -2.96 -14.69 -15.45
CA SER A 437 -4.23 -15.25 -14.97
C SER A 437 -5.37 -14.23 -15.03
N ILE A 438 -5.10 -12.95 -14.75
CA ILE A 438 -6.12 -11.91 -14.73
C ILE A 438 -6.55 -11.52 -16.16
N LEU A 439 -5.60 -11.50 -17.10
CA LEU A 439 -5.90 -11.19 -18.50
C LEU A 439 -6.63 -12.32 -19.23
N ASP A 440 -6.36 -13.58 -18.89
CA ASP A 440 -7.09 -14.72 -19.44
C ASP A 440 -8.44 -14.90 -18.71
N LYS A 441 -9.43 -14.08 -19.12
CA LYS A 441 -10.86 -14.19 -18.77
C LYS A 441 -11.20 -14.04 -17.27
N HIS A 442 -10.92 -12.89 -16.67
CA HIS A 442 -11.42 -12.51 -15.32
C HIS A 442 -11.17 -13.57 -14.22
N ARG A 443 -10.14 -14.41 -14.36
CA ARG A 443 -9.82 -15.41 -13.34
C ARG A 443 -9.09 -14.74 -12.18
N LYS A 444 -9.45 -15.13 -10.95
CA LYS A 444 -8.76 -14.66 -9.75
C LYS A 444 -7.26 -15.03 -9.83
N PRO A 445 -6.33 -14.14 -9.41
CA PRO A 445 -4.92 -14.44 -9.42
C PRO A 445 -4.62 -15.68 -8.57
N LYS A 446 -3.84 -16.62 -9.12
CA LYS A 446 -3.43 -17.85 -8.43
C LYS A 446 -1.94 -17.81 -8.07
N ASN A 447 -1.58 -18.40 -6.92
CA ASN A 447 -0.17 -18.62 -6.54
C ASN A 447 0.40 -19.90 -7.17
N TYR A 448 -0.44 -20.69 -7.83
CA TYR A 448 -0.06 -21.93 -8.48
C TYR A 448 0.33 -21.67 -9.93
N LEU A 449 1.53 -22.09 -10.29
CA LEU A 449 2.12 -21.99 -11.62
C LEU A 449 2.11 -23.36 -12.28
N LYS A 450 1.57 -23.45 -13.50
CA LYS A 450 1.62 -24.67 -14.30
C LYS A 450 3.03 -24.88 -14.83
N VAL A 451 3.65 -26.00 -14.47
CA VAL A 451 5.06 -26.25 -14.82
C VAL A 451 5.26 -26.40 -16.34
N LYS A 452 4.23 -26.85 -17.07
CA LYS A 452 4.27 -26.97 -18.53
C LYS A 452 4.38 -25.63 -19.26
N ASP A 453 3.98 -24.53 -18.62
CA ASP A 453 4.01 -23.18 -19.21
C ASP A 453 5.43 -22.57 -19.11
N LEU A 454 6.33 -23.21 -18.34
CA LEU A 454 7.72 -22.78 -18.21
C LEU A 454 8.59 -23.29 -19.35
N THR A 455 9.44 -22.41 -19.87
CA THR A 455 10.53 -22.77 -20.78
C THR A 455 11.55 -23.68 -20.08
N LYS A 456 12.35 -24.41 -20.88
CA LYS A 456 13.39 -25.28 -20.33
C LYS A 456 14.42 -24.52 -19.49
N VAL A 457 14.78 -23.30 -19.91
CA VAL A 457 15.70 -22.41 -19.17
C VAL A 457 15.09 -22.07 -17.81
N GLN A 458 13.83 -21.64 -17.78
CA GLN A 458 13.17 -21.29 -16.51
C GLN A 458 13.08 -22.49 -15.55
N GLN A 459 12.82 -23.69 -16.07
CA GLN A 459 12.80 -24.91 -15.26
C GLN A 459 14.17 -25.23 -14.66
N VAL A 460 15.25 -25.08 -15.43
CA VAL A 460 16.63 -25.29 -14.92
C VAL A 460 16.96 -24.25 -13.85
N THR A 461 16.63 -22.97 -14.09
CA THR A 461 16.83 -21.90 -13.10
C THR A 461 16.08 -22.19 -11.80
N LEU A 462 14.82 -22.65 -11.87
CA LEU A 462 14.06 -23.04 -10.68
C LEU A 462 14.71 -24.19 -9.91
N ILE A 463 15.22 -25.21 -10.61
CA ILE A 463 15.91 -26.33 -9.98
C ILE A 463 17.15 -25.84 -9.22
N GLU A 464 17.95 -24.94 -9.81
CA GLU A 464 19.11 -24.37 -9.10
C GLU A 464 18.68 -23.54 -7.90
N ILE A 465 17.62 -22.73 -8.03
CA ILE A 465 17.04 -21.97 -6.90
C ILE A 465 16.61 -22.89 -5.76
N PHE A 466 16.01 -24.05 -6.07
CA PHE A 466 15.61 -24.97 -5.01
C PHE A 466 16.79 -25.61 -4.30
N LYS A 467 17.90 -25.87 -4.99
CA LYS A 467 19.14 -26.33 -4.34
C LYS A 467 19.70 -25.27 -3.40
N VAL A 468 19.70 -24.01 -3.84
CA VAL A 468 20.08 -22.87 -3.02
C VAL A 468 19.23 -22.86 -1.75
N ILE A 469 17.90 -22.96 -1.88
CA ILE A 469 16.99 -23.04 -0.72
C ILE A 469 17.32 -24.24 0.19
N GLU A 470 17.55 -25.44 -0.36
CA GLU A 470 17.91 -26.63 0.42
C GLU A 470 19.20 -26.45 1.22
N GLU A 471 20.25 -25.90 0.60
CA GLU A 471 21.53 -25.61 1.25
C GLU A 471 21.35 -24.66 2.43
N PHE A 472 20.55 -23.61 2.23
CA PHE A 472 20.24 -22.64 3.28
C PHE A 472 19.36 -23.21 4.39
N GLN A 473 18.41 -24.09 4.07
CA GLN A 473 17.63 -24.81 5.08
C GLN A 473 18.51 -25.75 5.91
N ALA A 474 19.48 -26.44 5.29
CA ALA A 474 20.48 -27.22 6.02
C ALA A 474 21.30 -26.34 6.97
N ARG A 475 21.66 -25.12 6.55
CA ARG A 475 22.33 -24.16 7.41
C ARG A 475 21.45 -23.70 8.59
N ILE A 476 20.15 -23.48 8.40
CA ILE A 476 19.21 -23.18 9.51
C ILE A 476 19.20 -24.34 10.50
N LYS A 477 19.10 -25.59 10.02
CA LYS A 477 19.09 -26.78 10.89
C LYS A 477 20.32 -26.81 11.81
N ILE A 478 21.50 -26.61 11.23
CA ILE A 478 22.76 -26.57 11.97
C ILE A 478 22.78 -25.38 12.96
N SER A 479 22.39 -24.20 12.51
CA SER A 479 22.55 -22.94 13.26
C SER A 479 21.52 -22.74 14.38
N PHE A 480 20.32 -23.32 14.22
CA PHE A 480 19.18 -23.06 15.11
C PHE A 480 18.58 -24.31 15.74
N THR A 481 18.54 -25.45 15.06
CA THR A 481 17.86 -26.64 15.60
C THR A 481 18.81 -27.69 16.18
N ARG A 482 20.12 -27.58 15.90
CA ARG A 482 21.16 -28.55 16.32
C ARG A 482 20.84 -30.00 15.93
N SER A 483 19.96 -30.20 14.94
CA SER A 483 19.61 -31.49 14.38
C SER A 483 20.19 -31.58 12.97
N LEU A 484 21.06 -32.57 12.72
CA LEU A 484 21.55 -32.87 11.37
C LEU A 484 20.43 -33.48 10.51
#